data_AF-A0A820Z2Y4-F1
#
_entry.id   AF-A0A820Z2Y4-F1
#
_cell.length_a   1.000
_cell.length_b   1.000
_cell.length_c   1.000
_cell.angle_alpha   90.00
_cell.angle_beta   90.00
_cell.angle_gamma   90.00
#
_symmetry.space_group_name_H-M   'P 1'
#
loop_
_entity.id
_entity.type
_entity.pdbx_description
1 polymer ?
#
loop_
_entity_poly.entity_id
_entity_poly.type
_entity_poly.pdbx_seq_one_letter_code
_entity_poly.pdbx_strand_id
1 'polypeptide(L)'
;MGVDYWALGVLIFEMNAGYSPFWDADQQKIYHKIINGKFRPRSAFSDNLVDIVRGLLQKDLTKRFGMMFNGISDIKKHVWFRDLDWLQIYLKKVRAPWIPDIRANNFPDAEDEEPARSSVNLYEKEFHDF
;
A
#
# COMPACT_ATOMS: atom_id res chain seq x y z
N MET A 1 2.82 3.62 -12.16
CA MET A 1 3.17 2.19 -12.19
C MET A 1 4.32 1.83 -11.24
N GLY A 2 5.56 2.29 -11.45
CA GLY A 2 6.67 1.92 -10.53
C GLY A 2 6.51 2.38 -9.09
N VAL A 3 5.85 3.52 -8.87
CA VAL A 3 5.53 4.06 -7.54
C VAL A 3 4.48 3.20 -6.82
N ASP A 4 3.54 2.59 -7.57
CA ASP A 4 2.49 1.75 -7.00
C ASP A 4 3.07 0.46 -6.41
N TYR A 5 4.05 -0.15 -7.08
CA TYR A 5 4.76 -1.32 -6.54
C TYR A 5 5.60 -0.98 -5.30
N TRP A 6 6.13 0.24 -5.22
CA TRP A 6 6.78 0.71 -3.99
C TRP A 6 5.77 0.85 -2.86
N ALA A 7 4.62 1.47 -3.12
CA ALA A 7 3.54 1.59 -2.14
C ALA A 7 3.04 0.21 -1.67
N LEU A 8 2.95 -0.77 -2.57
CA LEU A 8 2.64 -2.16 -2.21
C LEU A 8 3.70 -2.75 -1.26
N GLY A 9 4.99 -2.49 -1.49
CA GLY A 9 6.06 -2.92 -0.59
C GLY A 9 5.95 -2.31 0.80
N VAL A 10 5.61 -1.01 0.87
CA VAL A 10 5.34 -0.31 2.14
C VAL A 10 4.15 -0.94 2.85
N LEU A 11 3.04 -1.17 2.14
CA LEU A 11 1.82 -1.74 2.70
C LEU A 11 2.02 -3.17 3.19
N ILE A 12 2.71 -4.03 2.43
CA ILE A 12 3.03 -5.39 2.86
C ILE A 12 3.89 -5.35 4.13
N PHE A 13 4.90 -4.49 4.19
CA PHE A 13 5.69 -4.32 5.41
C PHE A 13 4.80 -3.89 6.58
N GLU A 14 3.98 -2.86 6.40
CA GLU A 14 3.16 -2.28 7.46
C GLU A 14 2.10 -3.24 7.99
N MET A 15 1.38 -3.98 7.13
CA MET A 15 0.43 -5.00 7.56
C MET A 15 1.09 -6.11 8.38
N ASN A 16 2.36 -6.41 8.09
CA ASN A 16 3.12 -7.42 8.83
C ASN A 16 3.87 -6.85 10.03
N ALA A 17 4.15 -5.54 10.08
CA ALA A 17 4.93 -4.86 11.12
C ALA A 17 4.06 -4.10 12.15
N GLY A 18 2.88 -3.62 11.76
CA GLY A 18 2.10 -2.65 12.52
C GLY A 18 2.68 -1.23 12.52
N TYR A 19 3.71 -0.95 11.71
CA TYR A 19 4.28 0.40 11.51
C TYR A 19 4.96 0.51 10.14
N SER A 20 5.12 1.74 9.64
CA SER A 20 5.76 2.02 8.35
C SER A 20 7.27 1.73 8.34
N PRO A 21 7.83 1.15 7.26
CA PRO A 21 9.27 0.84 7.15
C PRO A 21 10.19 2.06 7.23
N PHE A 22 9.67 3.27 6.96
CA PHE A 22 10.43 4.51 6.93
C PHE A 22 9.95 5.54 7.98
N TRP A 23 9.34 5.06 9.07
CA TRP A 23 8.80 5.93 10.11
C TRP A 23 9.86 6.80 10.80
N ASP A 24 9.53 8.06 11.02
CA ASP A 24 10.24 9.04 11.84
C ASP A 24 9.23 10.10 12.33
N ALA A 25 9.58 10.87 13.36
CA ALA A 25 8.77 12.00 13.82
C ALA A 25 8.94 13.22 12.89
N ASP A 26 10.08 13.35 12.23
CA ASP A 26 10.39 14.46 11.32
C ASP A 26 10.21 14.03 9.85
N GLN A 27 9.36 14.75 9.14
CA GLN A 27 9.06 14.50 7.72
C GLN A 27 10.31 14.53 6.82
N GLN A 28 11.28 15.40 7.10
CA GLN A 28 12.54 15.43 6.34
C GLN A 28 13.37 14.17 6.58
N LYS A 29 13.31 13.58 7.77
CA LYS A 29 13.99 12.31 8.07
C LYS A 29 13.27 11.13 7.42
N ILE A 30 11.94 11.15 7.33
CA ILE A 30 11.16 10.16 6.55
C ILE A 30 11.65 10.17 5.09
N TYR A 31 11.75 11.35 4.47
CA TYR A 31 12.23 11.46 3.09
C TYR A 31 13.66 10.94 2.93
N HIS A 32 14.57 11.31 3.83
CA HIS A 32 15.92 10.75 3.82
C HIS A 32 15.92 9.22 3.95
N LYS A 33 15.06 8.63 4.80
CA LYS A 33 14.92 7.18 4.95
C LYS A 33 14.41 6.51 3.66
N ILE A 34 13.41 7.11 3.00
CA ILE A 34 12.87 6.64 1.71
C ILE A 34 13.95 6.67 0.63
N ILE A 35 14.67 7.78 0.49
CA ILE A 35 15.76 7.94 -0.49
C ILE A 35 16.92 6.96 -0.18
N ASN A 36 17.20 6.71 1.10
CA ASN A 36 18.18 5.71 1.51
C ASN A 36 17.69 4.28 1.22
N GLY A 37 16.38 4.02 1.20
CA GLY A 37 15.78 2.74 0.85
C GLY A 37 16.20 1.58 1.76
N LYS A 38 16.71 1.91 2.96
CA LYS A 38 17.14 0.92 3.96
C LYS A 38 16.04 0.83 5.01
N PHE A 39 15.32 -0.30 5.03
CA PHE A 39 14.38 -0.65 6.09
C PHE A 39 14.99 -1.74 6.97
N ARG A 40 14.51 -1.85 8.21
CA ARG A 40 14.93 -2.91 9.15
C ARG A 40 13.76 -3.89 9.32
N PRO A 41 13.86 -5.13 8.79
CA PRO A 41 12.85 -6.14 9.03
C PRO A 41 12.85 -6.55 10.51
N ARG A 42 11.69 -7.01 11.00
CA ARG A 42 11.61 -7.61 12.35
C ARG A 42 12.20 -9.01 12.33
N SER A 43 12.72 -9.46 13.47
CA SER A 43 13.23 -10.84 13.63
C SER A 43 12.16 -11.90 13.36
N ALA A 44 10.88 -11.57 13.55
CA ALA A 44 9.76 -12.46 13.28
C ALA A 44 9.41 -12.61 11.79
N PHE A 45 10.04 -11.84 10.89
CA PHE A 45 9.73 -11.93 9.47
C PHE A 45 10.38 -13.17 8.86
N SER A 46 9.61 -13.93 8.10
CA SER A 46 10.16 -15.01 7.26
C SER A 46 11.09 -14.42 6.18
N ASP A 47 12.10 -15.18 5.76
CA ASP A 47 13.02 -14.76 4.69
C ASP A 47 12.28 -14.41 3.40
N ASN A 48 11.24 -15.17 3.06
CA ASN A 48 10.38 -14.93 1.89
C ASN A 48 9.66 -13.57 1.96
N LEU A 49 9.20 -13.17 3.15
CA LEU A 49 8.57 -11.86 3.37
C LEU A 49 9.60 -10.74 3.22
N VAL A 50 10.79 -10.92 3.79
CA VAL A 50 11.87 -9.93 3.67
C VAL A 50 12.29 -9.77 2.21
N ASP A 51 12.36 -10.87 1.46
CA ASP A 51 12.79 -10.86 0.05
C ASP A 51 11.80 -10.12 -0.86
N ILE A 52 10.49 -10.43 -0.76
CA ILE A 52 9.48 -9.72 -1.55
C ILE A 52 9.46 -8.22 -1.24
N VAL A 53 9.52 -7.85 0.05
CA VAL A 53 9.53 -6.44 0.46
C VAL A 53 10.79 -5.74 -0.06
N ARG A 54 11.95 -6.40 -0.03
CA ARG A 54 13.20 -5.84 -0.57
C ARG A 54 13.14 -5.65 -2.09
N GLY A 55 12.54 -6.58 -2.83
CA GLY A 55 12.34 -6.47 -4.27
C GLY A 55 11.37 -5.33 -4.66
N LEU A 56 10.33 -5.09 -3.85
CA LEU A 56 9.37 -4.00 -4.04
C LEU A 56 9.93 -2.62 -3.60
N LEU A 57 10.63 -2.58 -2.46
CA LEU A 57 11.30 -1.39 -1.92
C LEU A 57 12.70 -1.18 -2.54
N GLN A 58 12.86 -1.57 -3.79
CA GLN A 58 14.09 -1.36 -4.55
C GLN A 58 14.15 0.08 -5.08
N LYS A 59 15.24 0.78 -4.82
CA LYS A 59 15.44 2.18 -5.26
C LYS A 59 15.63 2.28 -6.76
N ASP A 60 16.39 1.36 -7.31
CA ASP A 60 16.63 1.26 -8.74
C ASP A 60 15.38 0.72 -9.45
N LEU A 61 14.68 1.58 -10.18
CA LEU A 61 13.44 1.20 -10.88
C LEU A 61 13.64 0.02 -11.83
N THR A 62 14.82 -0.14 -12.42
CA THR A 62 15.11 -1.22 -13.37
C THR A 62 15.19 -2.60 -12.69
N LYS A 63 15.36 -2.62 -11.36
CA LYS A 63 15.46 -3.82 -10.53
C LYS A 63 14.25 -4.01 -9.62
N ARG A 64 13.28 -3.10 -9.67
CA ARG A 64 12.08 -3.17 -8.83
C ARG A 64 11.14 -4.23 -9.37
N PHE A 65 10.66 -5.10 -8.51
CA PHE A 65 9.63 -6.08 -8.89
C PHE A 65 8.40 -5.37 -9.43
N GLY A 66 7.82 -5.91 -10.51
CA GLY A 66 6.75 -5.23 -11.26
C GLY A 66 7.24 -4.32 -12.39
N MET A 67 8.51 -3.89 -12.36
CA MET A 67 9.13 -3.03 -13.39
C MET A 67 10.16 -3.74 -14.28
N MET A 68 10.56 -4.97 -13.92
CA MET A 68 11.45 -5.80 -14.71
C MET A 68 10.73 -6.38 -15.94
N PHE A 69 11.44 -7.14 -16.76
CA PHE A 69 10.93 -7.69 -18.02
C PHE A 69 9.62 -8.51 -17.85
N ASN A 70 9.48 -9.30 -16.78
CA ASN A 70 8.26 -10.10 -16.56
C ASN A 70 7.12 -9.31 -15.90
N GLY A 71 7.36 -8.03 -15.56
CA GLY A 71 6.40 -7.13 -14.94
C GLY A 71 5.80 -7.70 -13.65
N ILE A 72 4.46 -7.67 -13.56
CA ILE A 72 3.71 -8.16 -12.40
C ILE A 72 3.91 -9.66 -12.12
N SER A 73 4.36 -10.44 -13.11
CA SER A 73 4.55 -11.88 -12.94
C SER A 73 5.65 -12.19 -11.92
N ASP A 74 6.67 -11.34 -11.80
CA ASP A 74 7.74 -11.51 -10.79
C ASP A 74 7.17 -11.43 -9.37
N ILE A 75 6.14 -10.61 -9.17
CA ILE A 75 5.43 -10.49 -7.88
C ILE A 75 4.52 -11.71 -7.70
N LYS A 76 3.68 -12.03 -8.68
CA LYS A 76 2.68 -13.11 -8.57
C LYS A 76 3.29 -14.49 -8.36
N LYS A 77 4.47 -14.74 -8.95
CA LYS A 77 5.19 -16.02 -8.86
C LYS A 77 6.18 -16.08 -7.70
N HIS A 78 6.34 -15.01 -6.93
CA HIS A 78 7.26 -14.98 -5.80
C HIS A 78 6.86 -16.01 -4.75
N VAL A 79 7.85 -16.65 -4.12
CA VAL A 79 7.65 -17.75 -3.15
C VAL A 79 6.78 -17.35 -1.95
N TRP A 80 6.79 -16.06 -1.58
CA TRP A 80 5.91 -15.53 -0.52
C TRP A 80 4.42 -15.64 -0.87
N PHE A 81 4.05 -15.63 -2.16
CA PHE A 81 2.68 -15.80 -2.65
C PHE A 81 2.37 -17.23 -3.12
N ARG A 82 3.24 -18.21 -2.86
CA ARG A 82 3.10 -19.57 -3.42
C ARG A 82 1.78 -20.27 -3.05
N ASP A 83 1.25 -19.95 -1.86
CA ASP A 83 0.05 -20.57 -1.30
C ASP A 83 -1.24 -19.84 -1.74
N LEU A 84 -1.11 -18.78 -2.57
CA LEU A 84 -2.22 -17.93 -3.00
C LEU A 84 -2.68 -18.32 -4.41
N ASP A 85 -3.93 -18.79 -4.51
CA ASP A 85 -4.60 -18.97 -5.80
C ASP A 85 -5.20 -17.63 -6.28
N TRP A 86 -4.50 -17.00 -7.23
CA TRP A 86 -4.89 -15.70 -7.79
C TRP A 86 -6.28 -15.72 -8.43
N LEU A 87 -6.70 -16.84 -9.02
CA LEU A 87 -8.01 -16.96 -9.65
C LEU A 87 -9.10 -17.06 -8.58
N GLN A 88 -8.89 -17.82 -7.50
CA GLN A 88 -9.87 -17.92 -6.41
C GLN A 88 -10.02 -16.59 -5.67
N ILE A 89 -8.92 -15.84 -5.49
CA ILE A 89 -8.97 -14.48 -4.92
C ILE A 89 -9.78 -13.56 -5.83
N TYR A 90 -9.51 -13.57 -7.14
CA TYR A 90 -10.26 -12.76 -8.12
C TYR A 90 -11.76 -13.10 -8.13
N LEU A 91 -12.10 -14.39 -8.06
CA LEU A 91 -13.48 -14.87 -7.99
C LEU A 91 -14.12 -14.71 -6.59
N LYS A 92 -13.41 -14.10 -5.62
CA LYS A 92 -13.87 -13.90 -4.23
C LYS A 92 -14.27 -15.21 -3.53
N LYS A 93 -13.62 -16.33 -3.88
CA LYS A 93 -13.89 -17.67 -3.33
C LYS A 93 -13.05 -18.02 -2.11
N VAL A 94 -11.96 -17.29 -1.89
CA VAL A 94 -11.13 -17.45 -0.68
C VAL A 94 -11.84 -16.78 0.50
N ARG A 95 -11.97 -17.51 1.62
CA ARG A 95 -12.53 -16.96 2.85
C ARG A 95 -11.60 -15.89 3.43
N ALA A 96 -12.14 -14.71 3.71
CA ALA A 96 -11.40 -13.65 4.38
C ALA A 96 -10.97 -14.07 5.80
N PRO A 97 -9.74 -13.70 6.24
CA PRO A 97 -9.24 -14.04 7.56
C PRO A 97 -10.02 -13.34 8.68
N TRP A 98 -10.60 -12.18 8.39
CA TRP A 98 -11.43 -11.41 9.29
C TRP A 98 -12.67 -10.90 8.55
N ILE A 99 -13.82 -10.95 9.22
CA ILE A 99 -15.10 -10.45 8.71
C ILE A 99 -15.57 -9.37 9.70
N PRO A 100 -15.72 -8.10 9.26
CA PRO A 100 -16.20 -7.02 10.13
C PRO A 100 -17.64 -7.25 10.59
N ASP A 101 -17.98 -6.75 11.79
CA ASP A 101 -19.38 -6.64 12.22
C ASP A 101 -20.02 -5.43 11.55
N ILE A 102 -21.02 -5.69 10.70
CA ILE A 102 -21.76 -4.66 9.97
C ILE A 102 -22.72 -3.85 10.85
N ARG A 103 -22.96 -4.30 12.08
CA ARG A 103 -23.82 -3.60 13.05
C ARG A 103 -23.04 -2.59 13.89
N ALA A 104 -21.72 -2.70 13.90
CA ALA A 104 -20.86 -1.76 14.61
C ALA A 104 -20.55 -0.53 13.74
N ASN A 105 -20.41 0.63 14.36
CA ASN A 105 -19.78 1.77 13.70
C ASN A 105 -18.27 1.48 13.59
N ASN A 106 -17.79 1.18 12.39
CA ASN A 106 -16.37 0.91 12.12
C ASN A 106 -15.62 2.17 11.66
N PHE A 107 -16.26 3.33 11.73
CA PHE A 107 -15.68 4.63 11.41
C PHE A 107 -15.43 5.43 12.70
N PRO A 108 -14.42 6.31 12.72
CA PRO A 108 -14.28 7.26 13.82
C PRO A 108 -15.49 8.20 13.87
N ASP A 109 -15.85 8.63 15.07
CA ASP A 109 -16.83 9.69 15.23
C ASP A 109 -16.28 10.97 14.62
N ALA A 110 -17.06 11.59 13.74
CA ALA A 110 -16.75 12.86 13.11
C ALA A 110 -17.82 13.88 13.49
N GLU A 111 -17.45 15.15 13.57
CA GLU A 111 -18.42 16.23 13.70
C GLU A 111 -19.19 16.35 12.38
N ASP A 112 -20.51 16.33 12.46
CA ASP A 112 -21.37 16.58 11.31
C ASP A 112 -21.33 18.08 10.97
N GLU A 113 -20.42 18.47 10.08
CA GLU A 113 -20.44 19.80 9.48
C GLU A 113 -21.44 19.83 8.32
N GLU A 114 -22.49 20.66 8.43
CA GLU A 114 -23.34 20.91 7.27
C GLU A 114 -22.54 21.62 6.17
N PRO A 115 -22.51 21.08 4.93
CA PRO A 115 -21.77 21.70 3.85
C PRO A 115 -22.38 23.08 3.53
N ALA A 116 -21.56 24.12 3.65
CA ALA A 116 -21.96 25.48 3.33
C ALA A 116 -22.38 25.59 1.86
N ARG A 117 -23.62 26.01 1.61
CA ARG A 117 -24.13 26.25 0.25
C ARG A 117 -23.90 27.70 -0.13
N SER A 118 -23.05 27.93 -1.12
CA SER A 118 -22.89 29.24 -1.74
C SER A 118 -24.14 29.60 -2.56
N SER A 119 -24.56 30.87 -2.49
CA SER A 119 -25.62 31.42 -3.35
C SER A 119 -25.15 31.71 -4.78
N VAL A 120 -23.84 31.58 -5.05
CA VAL A 120 -23.21 31.84 -6.35
C VAL A 120 -22.29 30.68 -6.74
N ASN A 121 -22.18 30.43 -8.04
CA ASN A 121 -21.23 29.46 -8.58
C ASN A 121 -19.81 30.04 -8.51
N LEU A 122 -19.00 29.54 -7.57
CA LEU A 122 -17.69 30.12 -7.26
C LEU A 122 -16.60 29.75 -8.25
N TYR A 123 -16.76 28.64 -8.98
CA TYR A 123 -15.69 28.02 -9.75
C TYR A 123 -16.19 27.50 -11.11
N GLU A 124 -17.14 28.21 -11.71
CA GLU A 124 -17.81 27.83 -12.96
C GLU A 124 -16.81 27.58 -14.11
N LYS A 125 -15.72 28.35 -14.16
CA LYS A 125 -14.70 28.21 -15.21
C LYS A 125 -13.76 27.05 -14.94
N GLU A 126 -13.39 26.87 -13.67
CA GLU A 126 -12.42 25.88 -13.22
C GLU A 126 -12.98 24.46 -13.25
N PHE A 127 -14.29 24.29 -13.04
CA PHE A 127 -14.98 23.00 -13.09
C PHE A 127 -15.94 22.87 -14.27
N HIS A 128 -15.80 23.67 -15.33
CA HIS A 128 -16.67 23.61 -16.49
C HIS A 128 -16.70 22.21 -17.15
N ASP A 129 -15.56 21.52 -17.13
CA ASP A 129 -15.37 20.21 -17.78
C ASP A 129 -15.28 19.04 -16.77
N PHE A 130 -15.62 19.28 -15.50
CA PHE A 130 -15.64 18.26 -14.45
C PHE A 130 -16.96 17.49 -14.48
#